data_AF-A0A1Z4C4S3-F1
#
_entry.id   AF-A0A1Z4C4S3-F1
#
_cell.length_a   1.000
_cell.length_b   1.000
_cell.length_c   1.000
_cell.angle_alpha   90.00
_cell.angle_beta   90.00
_cell.angle_gamma   90.00
#
_symmetry.space_group_name_H-M   'P 1'
#
loop_
_entity.id
_entity.type
_entity.pdbx_description
1 polymer ?
#
loop_
_entity_poly.entity_id
_entity_poly.type
_entity_poly.pdbx_seq_one_letter_code
_entity_poly.pdbx_strand_id
1 'polypeptide(L)'
;MRLLNRFLDWVHDGFSRSPAAVEVIVIRAPDSSLRLTLEDNTLVCRQADAVVLSVVVDELTVAEVYGQLAVLYPDSVLQGGLDDKSARILLPPRRFMDSSSGQFVFVIGAYQSLLYVLLDTYATQLEAVRDDMAAMLAQAYLATAAGEWLEVWGGYFGVARLLDEADDDYVRRIVAGLIKPKCNNVSMEVAIEALFRQAVSVEDIAERPSWFRVRSAFDLLGGTSPTEFAAAMAAFIGSTKAAGTQLDSLSLVTPTIGDSLAVAQKARDRLPLTISQTHFFDGRYGFNGVIQFQATMTGEVL
;
A
#
# COMPACT_ATOMS: atom_id res chain seq x y z
N MET A 1 -22.42 -33.88 -4.31
CA MET A 1 -23.54 -34.66 -3.73
C MET A 1 -23.14 -35.85 -2.85
N ARG A 2 -22.03 -36.59 -3.07
CA ARG A 2 -21.65 -37.75 -2.22
C ARG A 2 -21.45 -37.42 -0.73
N LEU A 3 -20.89 -36.25 -0.40
CA LEU A 3 -20.67 -35.82 0.99
C LEU A 3 -21.97 -35.42 1.70
N LEU A 4 -22.89 -34.75 1.00
CA LEU A 4 -24.20 -34.38 1.55
C LEU A 4 -25.00 -35.63 1.94
N ASN A 5 -25.03 -36.64 1.07
CA ASN A 5 -25.76 -37.87 1.36
C ASN A 5 -25.15 -38.59 2.58
N ARG A 6 -23.82 -38.67 2.66
CA ARG A 6 -23.14 -39.30 3.80
C ARG A 6 -23.38 -38.55 5.12
N PHE A 7 -23.48 -37.22 5.07
CA PHE A 7 -23.84 -36.42 6.23
C PHE A 7 -25.29 -36.66 6.66
N LEU A 8 -26.24 -36.64 5.71
CA LEU A 8 -27.65 -36.90 5.98
C LEU A 8 -27.89 -38.31 6.55
N ASP A 9 -27.10 -39.29 6.14
CA ASP A 9 -27.14 -40.66 6.68
C ASP A 9 -26.75 -40.72 8.17
N TRP A 10 -25.98 -39.74 8.68
CA TRP A 10 -25.57 -39.67 10.09
C TRP A 10 -26.50 -38.79 10.95
N VAL A 11 -27.43 -38.07 10.33
CA VAL A 11 -28.42 -37.27 11.05
C VAL A 11 -29.44 -38.22 11.70
N HIS A 12 -29.75 -37.96 12.97
CA HIS A 12 -30.75 -38.71 13.75
C HIS A 12 -32.10 -38.80 13.01
N ASP A 13 -32.74 -39.98 13.05
CA ASP A 13 -33.99 -40.28 12.31
C ASP A 13 -35.17 -39.35 12.66
N GLY A 14 -35.10 -38.66 13.80
CA GLY A 14 -36.09 -37.66 14.21
C GLY A 14 -36.13 -36.41 13.34
N PHE A 15 -35.16 -36.20 12.43
CA PHE A 15 -35.17 -35.09 11.49
C PHE A 15 -35.49 -35.56 10.07
N SER A 16 -36.28 -34.77 9.34
CA SER A 16 -36.51 -35.02 7.92
C SER A 16 -35.22 -34.81 7.11
N ARG A 17 -34.74 -35.87 6.47
CA ARG A 17 -33.55 -35.89 5.59
C ARG A 17 -33.82 -35.38 4.17
N SER A 18 -35.08 -35.06 3.86
CA SER A 18 -35.50 -34.53 2.56
C SER A 18 -36.67 -33.56 2.75
N PRO A 19 -36.43 -32.38 3.36
CA PRO A 19 -37.48 -31.39 3.49
C PRO A 19 -37.80 -30.85 2.09
N ALA A 20 -39.06 -30.99 1.70
CA ALA A 20 -39.58 -30.21 0.60
C ALA A 20 -39.47 -28.73 1.01
N ALA A 21 -38.83 -27.90 0.19
CA ALA A 21 -38.99 -26.47 0.31
C ALA A 21 -40.46 -26.17 0.02
N VAL A 22 -41.14 -25.52 0.97
CA VAL A 22 -42.52 -25.10 0.78
C VAL A 22 -42.49 -23.74 0.14
N GLU A 23 -43.26 -23.55 -0.92
CA GLU A 23 -43.44 -22.25 -1.54
C GLU A 23 -44.21 -21.36 -0.57
N VAL A 24 -43.66 -20.20 -0.25
CA VAL A 24 -44.23 -19.31 0.77
C VAL A 24 -44.80 -18.05 0.12
N ILE A 25 -44.02 -17.37 -0.70
CA ILE A 25 -44.45 -16.16 -1.40
C ILE A 25 -44.33 -16.39 -2.89
N VAL A 26 -45.42 -16.20 -3.61
CA VAL A 26 -45.48 -16.28 -5.07
C VAL A 26 -45.79 -14.89 -5.61
N ILE A 27 -44.90 -14.34 -6.43
CA ILE A 27 -45.06 -13.03 -7.06
C ILE A 27 -45.22 -13.24 -8.55
N ARG A 28 -46.35 -12.78 -9.11
CA ARG A 28 -46.59 -12.75 -10.55
C ARG A 28 -46.22 -11.37 -11.05
N ALA A 29 -45.17 -11.30 -11.86
CA ALA A 29 -44.69 -10.05 -12.43
C ALA A 29 -45.17 -9.93 -13.88
N PRO A 30 -45.82 -8.81 -14.26
CA PRO A 30 -46.21 -8.58 -15.64
C PRO A 30 -44.98 -8.31 -16.53
N ASP A 31 -43.89 -7.77 -15.95
CA ASP A 31 -42.70 -7.33 -16.67
C ASP A 31 -41.50 -8.27 -16.48
N SER A 32 -40.72 -8.44 -17.54
CA SER A 32 -39.48 -9.24 -17.54
C SER A 32 -38.30 -8.58 -16.82
N SER A 33 -38.45 -7.30 -16.48
CA SER A 33 -37.44 -6.42 -15.87
C SER A 33 -37.32 -6.57 -14.35
N LEU A 34 -38.24 -7.31 -13.72
CA LEU A 34 -38.17 -7.60 -12.29
C LEU A 34 -37.00 -8.53 -11.98
N ARG A 35 -36.21 -8.17 -10.96
CA ARG A 35 -35.20 -9.01 -10.35
C ARG A 35 -35.39 -8.96 -8.84
N LEU A 36 -35.62 -10.11 -8.24
CA LEU A 36 -35.63 -10.29 -6.79
C LEU A 36 -34.36 -11.02 -6.40
N THR A 37 -33.65 -10.48 -5.42
CA THR A 37 -32.47 -11.11 -4.81
C THR A 37 -32.62 -11.06 -3.30
N LEU A 38 -32.13 -12.09 -2.61
CA LEU A 38 -32.03 -12.13 -1.15
C LEU A 38 -30.54 -12.23 -0.85
N GLU A 39 -29.95 -11.13 -0.39
CA GLU A 39 -28.52 -10.98 -0.14
C GLU A 39 -28.35 -10.39 1.27
N ASP A 40 -27.48 -10.96 2.10
CA ASP A 40 -27.19 -10.47 3.46
C ASP A 40 -28.43 -10.18 4.31
N ASN A 41 -29.36 -11.14 4.36
CA ASN A 41 -30.66 -11.00 5.05
C ASN A 41 -31.46 -9.77 4.59
N THR A 42 -31.22 -9.29 3.38
CA THR A 42 -31.95 -8.16 2.79
C THR A 42 -32.62 -8.63 1.51
N LEU A 43 -33.95 -8.58 1.49
CA LEU A 43 -34.71 -8.80 0.26
C LEU A 43 -34.66 -7.52 -0.57
N VAL A 44 -34.02 -7.61 -1.73
CA VAL A 44 -33.89 -6.51 -2.68
C VAL A 44 -34.74 -6.80 -3.91
N CYS A 45 -35.64 -5.88 -4.20
CA CYS A 45 -36.46 -5.90 -5.40
C CYS A 45 -35.97 -4.79 -6.35
N ARG A 46 -35.55 -5.18 -7.55
CA ARG A 46 -35.10 -4.27 -8.61
C ARG A 46 -36.03 -4.35 -9.80
N GLN A 47 -36.44 -3.21 -10.36
CA GLN A 47 -37.19 -3.11 -11.60
C GLN A 47 -36.43 -2.21 -12.56
N ALA A 48 -36.08 -2.72 -13.74
CA ALA A 48 -35.27 -2.00 -14.73
C ALA A 48 -33.97 -1.40 -14.11
N ASP A 49 -33.31 -2.20 -13.27
CA ASP A 49 -32.09 -1.87 -12.50
C ASP A 49 -32.22 -0.79 -11.42
N ALA A 50 -33.40 -0.19 -11.21
CA ALA A 50 -33.69 0.66 -10.06
C ALA A 50 -34.15 -0.20 -8.86
N VAL A 51 -33.65 0.10 -7.65
CA VAL A 51 -34.11 -0.53 -6.41
C VAL A 51 -35.48 0.05 -6.05
N VAL A 52 -36.51 -0.80 -6.08
CA VAL A 52 -37.90 -0.43 -5.76
C VAL A 52 -38.25 -0.80 -4.33
N LEU A 53 -37.63 -1.86 -3.80
CA LEU A 53 -37.80 -2.29 -2.42
C LEU A 53 -36.47 -2.82 -1.89
N SER A 54 -36.16 -2.48 -0.64
CA SER A 54 -35.06 -3.07 0.12
C SER A 54 -35.55 -3.27 1.55
N VAL A 55 -35.62 -4.53 1.99
CA VAL A 55 -36.17 -4.91 3.29
C VAL A 55 -35.19 -5.81 4.01
N VAL A 56 -34.79 -5.43 5.22
CA VAL A 56 -34.01 -6.28 6.12
C VAL A 56 -34.96 -7.30 6.77
N VAL A 57 -34.71 -8.60 6.55
CA VAL A 57 -35.60 -9.69 6.98
C VAL A 57 -35.36 -10.18 8.41
N ASP A 58 -34.29 -9.73 9.08
CA ASP A 58 -33.87 -10.25 10.39
C ASP A 58 -34.90 -10.02 11.51
N GLU A 59 -35.62 -8.91 11.48
CA GLU A 59 -36.61 -8.53 12.51
C GLU A 59 -38.06 -8.72 12.05
N LEU A 60 -38.27 -9.21 10.83
CA LEU A 60 -39.60 -9.32 10.25
C LEU A 60 -40.10 -10.76 10.24
N THR A 61 -41.40 -10.89 10.31
CA THR A 61 -42.13 -12.12 9.99
C THR A 61 -42.32 -12.26 8.49
N VAL A 62 -42.58 -13.48 8.03
CA VAL A 62 -42.94 -13.76 6.63
C VAL A 62 -44.16 -12.95 6.20
N ALA A 63 -45.17 -12.81 7.08
CA ALA A 63 -46.36 -12.00 6.80
C ALA A 63 -46.03 -10.51 6.58
N GLU A 64 -45.11 -9.95 7.36
CA GLU A 64 -44.70 -8.55 7.23
C GLU A 64 -43.89 -8.31 5.94
N VAL A 65 -42.97 -9.23 5.60
CA VAL A 65 -42.25 -9.17 4.32
C VAL A 65 -43.21 -9.28 3.14
N TYR A 66 -44.17 -10.22 3.20
CA TYR A 66 -45.23 -10.31 2.21
C TYR A 66 -46.06 -9.04 2.13
N GLY A 67 -46.45 -8.45 3.27
CA GLY A 67 -47.21 -7.20 3.30
C GLY A 67 -46.52 -6.06 2.55
N GLN A 68 -45.19 -5.93 2.68
CA GLN A 68 -44.42 -4.94 1.94
C GLN A 68 -44.34 -5.25 0.43
N LEU A 69 -44.23 -6.52 0.05
CA LEU A 69 -44.25 -6.94 -1.35
C LEU A 69 -45.62 -6.78 -2.00
N ALA A 70 -46.71 -7.06 -1.27
CA ALA A 70 -48.08 -7.00 -1.76
C ALA A 70 -48.52 -5.57 -2.10
N VAL A 71 -47.91 -4.56 -1.47
CA VAL A 71 -48.11 -3.13 -1.84
C VAL A 71 -47.60 -2.86 -3.26
N LEU A 72 -46.48 -3.47 -3.64
CA LEU A 72 -45.87 -3.28 -4.97
C LEU A 72 -46.43 -4.25 -6.01
N TYR A 73 -46.80 -5.46 -5.59
CA TYR A 73 -47.31 -6.53 -6.43
C TYR A 73 -48.60 -7.11 -5.83
N PRO A 74 -49.76 -6.48 -6.11
CA PRO A 74 -51.04 -6.88 -5.55
C PRO A 74 -51.47 -8.32 -5.90
N ASP A 75 -50.98 -8.84 -7.03
CA ASP A 75 -51.26 -10.21 -7.48
C ASP A 75 -50.35 -11.27 -6.82
N SER A 76 -49.54 -10.86 -5.83
CA SER A 76 -48.75 -11.81 -5.05
C SER A 76 -49.62 -12.62 -4.10
N VAL A 77 -49.19 -13.85 -3.81
CA VAL A 77 -49.92 -14.79 -2.96
C VAL A 77 -49.00 -15.29 -1.86
N LEU A 78 -49.49 -15.21 -0.62
CA LEU A 78 -48.90 -15.86 0.54
C LEU A 78 -49.53 -17.24 0.72
N GLN A 79 -48.70 -18.28 0.80
CA GLN A 79 -49.11 -19.67 0.98
C GLN A 79 -48.11 -20.41 1.90
N GLY A 80 -48.40 -21.67 2.24
CA GLY A 80 -47.48 -22.51 3.02
C GLY A 80 -47.58 -22.42 4.55
N GLY A 81 -48.40 -21.50 5.09
CA GLY A 81 -48.74 -21.46 6.53
C GLY A 81 -47.56 -21.14 7.46
N LEU A 82 -46.64 -20.30 6.99
CA LEU A 82 -45.46 -19.85 7.73
C LEU A 82 -45.50 -18.35 8.03
N ASP A 83 -46.69 -17.76 8.01
CA ASP A 83 -46.97 -16.34 8.17
C ASP A 83 -46.45 -15.78 9.50
N ASP A 84 -46.55 -16.55 10.58
CA ASP A 84 -46.10 -16.19 11.93
C ASP A 84 -44.59 -16.43 12.17
N LYS A 85 -43.88 -17.00 11.19
CA LYS A 85 -42.46 -17.34 11.34
C LYS A 85 -41.56 -16.19 10.95
N SER A 86 -40.37 -16.17 11.53
CA SER A 86 -39.31 -15.23 11.17
C SER A 86 -38.97 -15.37 9.67
N ALA A 87 -38.85 -14.25 8.97
CA ALA A 87 -38.51 -14.20 7.55
C ALA A 87 -37.07 -14.69 7.24
N ARG A 88 -36.25 -14.95 8.26
CA ARG A 88 -34.92 -15.58 8.11
C ARG A 88 -34.98 -17.00 7.55
N ILE A 89 -36.15 -17.65 7.57
CA ILE A 89 -36.33 -18.98 6.96
C ILE A 89 -36.52 -18.93 5.44
N LEU A 90 -36.66 -17.74 4.87
CA LEU A 90 -36.89 -17.56 3.44
C LEU A 90 -35.62 -17.90 2.65
N LEU A 91 -35.82 -18.61 1.54
CA LEU A 91 -34.77 -19.01 0.61
C LEU A 91 -34.65 -18.00 -0.53
N PRO A 92 -33.50 -17.96 -1.22
CA PRO A 92 -33.34 -17.11 -2.38
C PRO A 92 -34.46 -17.32 -3.42
N PRO A 93 -35.05 -16.23 -3.93
CA PRO A 93 -36.16 -16.29 -4.89
C PRO A 93 -35.75 -17.06 -6.16
N ARG A 94 -36.62 -17.96 -6.61
CA ARG A 94 -36.47 -18.66 -7.90
C ARG A 94 -37.37 -18.04 -8.94
N ARG A 95 -36.84 -17.84 -10.15
CA ARG A 95 -37.58 -17.29 -11.29
C ARG A 95 -37.93 -18.39 -12.27
N PHE A 96 -39.18 -18.44 -12.70
CA PHE A 96 -39.62 -19.28 -13.80
C PHE A 96 -40.59 -18.52 -14.71
N MET A 97 -40.77 -19.03 -15.92
CA MET A 97 -41.75 -18.53 -16.87
C MET A 97 -42.95 -19.47 -16.84
N ASP A 98 -44.13 -18.96 -16.52
CA ASP A 98 -45.37 -19.72 -16.56
C ASP A 98 -45.77 -19.95 -18.01
N SER A 99 -45.78 -21.22 -18.43
CA SER A 99 -46.04 -21.62 -19.82
C SER A 99 -47.48 -21.34 -20.27
N SER A 100 -48.41 -21.13 -19.34
CA SER A 100 -49.82 -20.87 -19.64
C SER A 100 -50.16 -19.39 -19.77
N SER A 101 -49.50 -18.53 -18.99
CA SER A 101 -49.74 -17.09 -18.95
C SER A 101 -48.66 -16.27 -19.65
N GLY A 102 -47.50 -16.85 -19.94
CA GLY A 102 -46.34 -16.15 -20.50
C GLY A 102 -45.68 -15.15 -19.53
N GLN A 103 -46.13 -15.12 -18.27
CA GLN A 103 -45.63 -14.21 -17.24
C GLN A 103 -44.45 -14.81 -16.49
N PHE A 104 -43.62 -13.93 -15.92
CA PHE A 104 -42.58 -14.36 -14.99
C PHE A 104 -43.17 -14.49 -13.59
N VAL A 105 -42.89 -15.64 -12.98
CA VAL A 105 -43.29 -15.94 -11.61
C VAL A 105 -42.03 -16.12 -10.77
N PHE A 106 -42.01 -15.41 -9.65
CA PHE A 106 -40.97 -15.52 -8.64
C PHE A 106 -41.53 -16.27 -7.44
N VAL A 107 -40.84 -17.32 -7.00
CA VAL A 107 -41.22 -18.08 -5.82
C VAL A 107 -40.13 -18.00 -4.79
N ILE A 108 -40.50 -17.53 -3.60
CA ILE A 108 -39.69 -17.54 -2.40
C ILE A 108 -40.15 -18.75 -1.59
N GLY A 109 -39.26 -19.72 -1.42
CA GLY A 109 -39.52 -20.90 -0.61
C GLY A 109 -39.01 -20.75 0.82
N ALA A 110 -39.37 -21.67 1.70
CA ALA A 110 -38.78 -21.81 3.03
C ALA A 110 -38.64 -23.30 3.41
N TYR A 111 -37.68 -23.60 4.27
CA TYR A 111 -37.60 -24.91 4.90
C TYR A 111 -38.49 -24.96 6.15
N GLN A 112 -39.39 -25.95 6.21
CA GLN A 112 -40.15 -26.23 7.43
C GLN A 112 -39.34 -26.99 8.49
N SER A 113 -38.23 -27.62 8.08
CA SER A 113 -37.37 -28.41 8.97
C SER A 113 -36.34 -27.53 9.67
N LEU A 114 -36.38 -27.50 11.01
CA LEU A 114 -35.41 -26.79 11.84
C LEU A 114 -33.96 -27.20 11.54
N LEU A 115 -33.72 -28.47 11.21
CA LEU A 115 -32.40 -28.96 10.83
C LEU A 115 -31.82 -28.16 9.66
N TYR A 116 -32.63 -27.90 8.64
CA TYR A 116 -32.14 -27.25 7.43
C TYR A 116 -31.93 -25.75 7.64
N VAL A 117 -32.75 -25.12 8.48
CA VAL A 117 -32.50 -23.74 8.93
C VAL A 117 -31.16 -23.64 9.66
N LEU A 118 -30.84 -24.61 10.53
CA LEU A 118 -29.55 -24.67 11.21
C LEU A 118 -28.38 -24.92 10.23
N LEU A 119 -28.54 -25.86 9.30
CA LEU A 119 -27.52 -26.16 8.30
C LEU A 119 -27.24 -24.99 7.36
N ASP A 120 -28.27 -24.24 6.99
CA ASP A 120 -28.15 -23.04 6.18
C ASP A 120 -27.32 -21.97 6.92
N THR A 121 -27.59 -21.77 8.21
CA THR A 121 -26.79 -20.88 9.06
C THR A 121 -25.32 -21.29 9.07
N TYR A 122 -25.03 -22.59 9.22
CA TYR A 122 -23.65 -23.09 9.14
C TYR A 122 -23.03 -22.90 7.75
N ALA A 123 -23.80 -23.08 6.68
CA ALA A 123 -23.33 -22.85 5.32
C ALA A 123 -22.91 -21.39 5.12
N THR A 124 -23.74 -20.42 5.55
CA THR A 124 -23.41 -19.00 5.48
C THR A 124 -22.12 -18.67 6.25
N GLN A 125 -21.95 -19.22 7.47
CA GLN A 125 -20.73 -18.99 8.25
C GLN A 125 -19.49 -19.59 7.58
N LEU A 126 -19.61 -20.77 6.97
CA LEU A 126 -18.49 -21.39 6.24
C LEU A 126 -18.14 -20.64 4.97
N GLU A 127 -19.12 -20.04 4.28
CA GLU A 127 -18.88 -19.17 3.13
C GLU A 127 -18.16 -17.88 3.55
N ALA A 128 -18.60 -17.24 4.64
CA ALA A 128 -17.90 -16.09 5.19
C ALA A 128 -16.43 -16.43 5.55
N VAL A 129 -16.20 -17.55 6.25
CA VAL A 129 -14.84 -18.01 6.57
C VAL A 129 -14.01 -18.28 5.31
N ARG A 130 -14.60 -18.86 4.26
CA ARG A 130 -13.90 -19.09 2.99
C ARG A 130 -13.45 -17.76 2.37
N ASP A 131 -14.32 -16.76 2.40
CA ASP A 131 -14.04 -15.46 1.80
C ASP A 131 -12.99 -14.69 2.65
N ASP A 132 -13.07 -14.79 3.98
CA ASP A 132 -12.04 -14.29 4.91
C ASP A 132 -10.68 -14.96 4.66
N MET A 133 -10.64 -16.28 4.44
CA MET A 133 -9.39 -16.99 4.11
C MET A 133 -8.78 -16.50 2.80
N ALA A 134 -9.60 -16.21 1.79
CA ALA A 134 -9.13 -15.63 0.53
C ALA A 134 -8.55 -14.23 0.75
N ALA A 135 -9.20 -13.40 1.58
CA ALA A 135 -8.69 -12.09 1.96
C ALA A 135 -7.36 -12.20 2.74
N MET A 136 -7.25 -13.12 3.71
CA MET A 136 -6.01 -13.36 4.45
C MET A 136 -4.85 -13.77 3.53
N LEU A 137 -5.12 -14.61 2.53
CA LEU A 137 -4.11 -14.99 1.53
C LEU A 137 -3.65 -13.79 0.69
N ALA A 138 -4.54 -12.87 0.35
CA ALA A 138 -4.17 -11.64 -0.34
C ALA A 138 -3.28 -10.74 0.55
N GLN A 139 -3.57 -10.65 1.86
CA GLN A 139 -2.73 -9.89 2.79
C GLN A 139 -1.34 -10.54 3.03
N ALA A 140 -1.22 -11.85 2.80
CA ALA A 140 0.04 -12.58 2.91
C ALA A 140 1.04 -12.32 1.76
N TYR A 141 0.68 -11.52 0.75
CA TYR A 141 1.57 -11.14 -0.34
C TYR A 141 1.73 -9.62 -0.40
N LEU A 142 2.97 -9.15 -0.41
CA LEU A 142 3.30 -7.72 -0.33
C LEU A 142 2.57 -6.86 -1.38
N ALA A 143 2.39 -7.36 -2.61
CA ALA A 143 1.78 -6.58 -3.68
C ALA A 143 0.25 -6.43 -3.56
N THR A 144 -0.39 -7.26 -2.71
CA THR A 144 -1.84 -7.25 -2.49
C THR A 144 -2.21 -6.93 -1.05
N ALA A 145 -1.22 -6.75 -0.18
CA ALA A 145 -1.42 -6.29 1.18
C ALA A 145 -1.83 -4.80 1.20
N ALA A 146 -2.72 -4.44 2.12
CA ALA A 146 -3.23 -3.08 2.26
C ALA A 146 -3.45 -2.72 3.73
N GLY A 147 -3.49 -1.42 4.04
CA GLY A 147 -3.67 -0.94 5.41
C GLY A 147 -2.66 -1.59 6.36
N GLU A 148 -3.08 -1.93 7.59
CA GLU A 148 -2.20 -2.43 8.66
C GLU A 148 -1.27 -3.59 8.29
N TRP A 149 -1.65 -4.45 7.34
CA TRP A 149 -0.82 -5.57 6.92
C TRP A 149 0.41 -5.11 6.13
N LEU A 150 0.28 -4.00 5.41
CA LEU A 150 1.40 -3.41 4.69
C LEU A 150 2.44 -2.82 5.68
N GLU A 151 1.98 -2.33 6.83
CA GLU A 151 2.81 -1.82 7.93
C GLU A 151 3.58 -2.97 8.59
N VAL A 152 2.94 -4.14 8.74
CA VAL A 152 3.62 -5.36 9.19
C VAL A 152 4.74 -5.74 8.23
N TRP A 153 4.47 -5.73 6.92
CA TRP A 153 5.48 -6.00 5.90
C TRP A 153 6.62 -4.99 5.92
N GLY A 154 6.31 -3.69 5.96
CA GLY A 154 7.31 -2.64 6.06
C GLY A 154 8.14 -2.76 7.33
N GLY A 155 7.51 -3.08 8.47
CA GLY A 155 8.20 -3.38 9.73
C GLY A 155 9.15 -4.57 9.61
N TYR A 156 8.71 -5.65 8.96
CA TYR A 156 9.54 -6.84 8.69
C TYR A 156 10.79 -6.50 7.86
N PHE A 157 10.67 -5.61 6.87
CA PHE A 157 11.79 -5.17 6.04
C PHE A 157 12.53 -3.91 6.56
N GLY A 158 12.14 -3.38 7.71
CA GLY A 158 12.74 -2.18 8.31
C GLY A 158 12.46 -0.88 7.57
N VAL A 159 11.36 -0.80 6.80
CA VAL A 159 10.92 0.36 6.03
C VAL A 159 9.68 0.94 6.69
N ALA A 160 9.83 1.95 7.54
CA ALA A 160 8.71 2.63 8.21
C ALA A 160 7.96 3.54 7.23
N ARG A 161 6.62 3.57 7.30
CA ARG A 161 5.73 4.42 6.48
C ARG A 161 5.96 5.91 6.77
N LEU A 162 5.95 6.75 5.74
CA LEU A 162 6.01 8.21 5.88
C LEU A 162 4.60 8.76 6.19
N LEU A 163 4.55 9.96 6.77
CA LEU A 163 3.27 10.64 7.01
C LEU A 163 2.56 10.88 5.67
N ASP A 164 1.28 10.51 5.60
CA ASP A 164 0.41 10.65 4.42
C ASP A 164 0.91 9.92 3.15
N GLU A 165 1.75 8.89 3.30
CA GLU A 165 2.20 8.04 2.19
C GLU A 165 1.08 7.09 1.74
N ALA A 166 0.78 7.08 0.43
CA ALA A 166 -0.17 6.15 -0.16
C ALA A 166 0.38 4.71 -0.18
N ASP A 167 -0.51 3.71 -0.04
CA ASP A 167 -0.13 2.28 0.00
C ASP A 167 0.72 1.86 -1.22
N ASP A 168 0.35 2.30 -2.43
CA ASP A 168 1.11 1.98 -3.66
C ASP A 168 2.55 2.50 -3.64
N ASP A 169 2.75 3.72 -3.15
CA ASP A 169 4.08 4.33 -3.04
C ASP A 169 4.89 3.66 -1.93
N TYR A 170 4.22 3.27 -0.85
CA TYR A 170 4.84 2.53 0.24
C TYR A 170 5.31 1.14 -0.19
N VAL A 171 4.48 0.37 -0.94
CA VAL A 171 4.88 -0.92 -1.54
C VAL A 171 6.12 -0.74 -2.42
N ARG A 172 6.11 0.26 -3.32
CA ARG A 172 7.26 0.54 -4.18
C ARG A 172 8.52 0.86 -3.39
N ARG A 173 8.40 1.61 -2.28
CA ARG A 173 9.55 1.93 -1.43
C ARG A 173 10.08 0.72 -0.67
N ILE A 174 9.20 -0.18 -0.20
CA ILE A 174 9.60 -1.46 0.38
C ILE A 174 10.38 -2.26 -0.66
N VAL A 175 9.82 -2.47 -1.85
CA VAL A 175 10.47 -3.20 -2.95
C VAL A 175 11.79 -2.54 -3.36
N ALA A 176 11.81 -1.21 -3.49
CA ALA A 176 13.03 -0.47 -3.77
C ALA A 176 14.06 -0.63 -2.64
N GLY A 177 13.65 -0.71 -1.38
CA GLY A 177 14.55 -1.00 -0.25
C GLY A 177 15.18 -2.40 -0.30
N LEU A 178 14.46 -3.39 -0.87
CA LEU A 178 14.98 -4.74 -1.10
C LEU A 178 15.89 -4.82 -2.33
N ILE A 179 15.50 -4.19 -3.44
CA ILE A 179 16.20 -4.28 -4.73
C ILE A 179 17.32 -3.24 -4.84
N LYS A 180 17.29 -2.16 -4.05
CA LYS A 180 18.37 -1.17 -4.00
C LYS A 180 19.66 -1.94 -3.81
N PRO A 181 20.65 -1.77 -4.72
CA PRO A 181 21.88 -2.52 -4.61
C PRO A 181 22.60 -2.00 -3.37
N LYS A 182 22.46 -2.72 -2.27
CA LYS A 182 23.30 -2.56 -1.11
C LYS A 182 24.63 -3.18 -1.53
N CYS A 183 25.72 -2.41 -1.42
CA CYS A 183 27.12 -2.91 -1.47
C CYS A 183 27.85 -3.02 -2.83
N ASN A 184 27.62 -2.14 -3.82
CA ASN A 184 28.61 -1.94 -4.90
C ASN A 184 28.86 -0.44 -5.13
N ASN A 185 30.13 -0.07 -5.33
CA ASN A 185 30.57 1.32 -5.48
C ASN A 185 29.76 2.07 -6.54
N VAL A 186 29.53 1.43 -7.69
CA VAL A 186 28.73 1.99 -8.79
C VAL A 186 27.30 2.31 -8.35
N SER A 187 26.70 1.46 -7.51
CA SER A 187 25.34 1.67 -7.02
C SER A 187 25.28 2.74 -5.93
N MET A 188 26.34 2.87 -5.13
CA MET A 188 26.47 3.96 -4.18
C MET A 188 26.67 5.31 -4.89
N GLU A 189 27.49 5.36 -5.93
CA GLU A 189 27.64 6.52 -6.80
C GLU A 189 26.27 6.97 -7.33
N VAL A 190 25.56 6.08 -8.04
CA VAL A 190 24.23 6.39 -8.61
C VAL A 190 23.24 6.88 -7.56
N ALA A 191 23.23 6.27 -6.37
CA ALA A 191 22.32 6.67 -5.29
C ALA A 191 22.65 8.06 -4.71
N ILE A 192 23.94 8.41 -4.59
CA ILE A 192 24.37 9.71 -4.08
C ILE A 192 24.18 10.79 -5.16
N GLU A 193 24.51 10.50 -6.42
CA GLU A 193 24.29 11.41 -7.55
C GLU A 193 22.81 11.76 -7.74
N ALA A 194 21.92 10.76 -7.63
CA ALA A 194 20.48 10.99 -7.76
C ALA A 194 19.91 11.93 -6.68
N LEU A 195 20.45 11.86 -5.45
CA LEU A 195 19.96 12.66 -4.33
C LEU A 195 20.56 14.06 -4.30
N PHE A 196 21.88 14.17 -4.46
CA PHE A 196 22.61 15.43 -4.30
C PHE A 196 22.81 16.19 -5.62
N ARG A 197 22.52 15.56 -6.77
CA ARG A 197 22.70 16.13 -8.12
C ARG A 197 24.11 16.64 -8.40
N GLN A 198 25.09 16.05 -7.72
CA GLN A 198 26.52 16.33 -7.90
C GLN A 198 27.18 15.09 -8.47
N ALA A 199 28.26 15.26 -9.22
CA ALA A 199 29.08 14.13 -9.65
C ALA A 199 29.77 13.50 -8.44
N VAL A 200 29.72 12.16 -8.33
CA VAL A 200 30.27 11.43 -7.18
C VAL A 200 31.06 10.22 -7.65
N SER A 201 32.19 9.98 -6.99
CA SER A 201 32.98 8.76 -7.17
C SER A 201 33.18 8.05 -5.83
N VAL A 202 33.02 6.73 -5.84
CA VAL A 202 33.19 5.82 -4.71
C VAL A 202 34.31 4.84 -5.04
N GLU A 203 35.37 4.85 -4.24
CA GLU A 203 36.58 4.06 -4.45
C GLU A 203 36.82 3.11 -3.27
N ASP A 204 37.01 1.82 -3.56
CA ASP A 204 37.42 0.85 -2.54
C ASP A 204 38.88 1.01 -2.14
N ILE A 205 39.18 0.80 -0.86
CA ILE A 205 40.56 0.84 -0.35
C ILE A 205 41.14 -0.58 -0.41
N ALA A 206 42.04 -0.82 -1.36
CA ALA A 206 42.69 -2.12 -1.55
C ALA A 206 43.40 -2.63 -0.27
N GLU A 207 43.93 -1.73 0.55
CA GLU A 207 44.65 -2.04 1.80
C GLU A 207 43.73 -2.39 2.98
N ARG A 208 42.44 -2.04 2.90
CA ARG A 208 41.44 -2.23 3.97
C ARG A 208 40.14 -2.76 3.37
N PRO A 209 39.97 -4.08 3.30
CA PRO A 209 38.72 -4.68 2.83
C PRO A 209 37.55 -4.13 3.64
N SER A 210 36.45 -3.80 2.95
CA SER A 210 35.25 -3.18 3.51
C SER A 210 35.34 -1.68 3.84
N TRP A 211 36.46 -1.00 3.52
CA TRP A 211 36.56 0.44 3.61
C TRP A 211 36.52 1.09 2.22
N PHE A 212 35.79 2.19 2.12
CA PHE A 212 35.67 2.95 0.86
C PHE A 212 35.82 4.46 1.11
N ARG A 213 36.20 5.19 0.07
CA ARG A 213 36.29 6.64 0.04
C ARG A 213 35.24 7.20 -0.90
N VAL A 214 34.69 8.36 -0.54
CA VAL A 214 33.73 9.06 -1.38
C VAL A 214 34.29 10.43 -1.73
N ARG A 215 34.29 10.76 -3.03
CA ARG A 215 34.64 12.09 -3.54
C ARG A 215 33.43 12.66 -4.23
N SER A 216 33.03 13.87 -3.87
CA SER A 216 31.85 14.52 -4.42
C SER A 216 32.18 15.94 -4.86
N ALA A 217 31.68 16.32 -6.04
CA ALA A 217 31.70 17.71 -6.45
C ALA A 217 30.84 18.55 -5.49
N PHE A 218 31.31 19.74 -5.14
CA PHE A 218 30.55 20.67 -4.32
C PHE A 218 30.42 22.02 -5.02
N ASP A 219 29.17 22.47 -5.16
CA ASP A 219 28.83 23.78 -5.71
C ASP A 219 28.51 24.78 -4.59
N LEU A 220 29.27 25.87 -4.54
CA LEU A 220 29.12 26.95 -3.56
C LEU A 220 27.88 27.82 -3.83
N LEU A 221 27.27 27.72 -5.02
CA LEU A 221 26.09 28.52 -5.40
C LEU A 221 24.79 28.03 -4.75
N GLY A 222 24.79 26.84 -4.14
CA GLY A 222 23.61 26.23 -3.51
C GLY A 222 23.19 26.81 -2.15
N GLY A 223 23.97 27.74 -1.59
CA GLY A 223 23.63 28.44 -0.34
C GLY A 223 23.79 27.64 0.96
N THR A 224 24.11 26.35 0.89
CA THR A 224 24.47 25.52 2.05
C THR A 224 25.97 25.55 2.30
N SER A 225 26.38 25.50 3.57
CA SER A 225 27.80 25.45 3.89
C SER A 225 28.41 24.08 3.49
N PRO A 226 29.70 24.02 3.10
CA PRO A 226 30.37 22.75 2.81
C PRO A 226 30.27 21.75 3.95
N THR A 227 30.26 22.23 5.20
CA THR A 227 30.15 21.41 6.41
C THR A 227 28.77 20.76 6.54
N GLU A 228 27.69 21.51 6.33
CA GLU A 228 26.33 20.97 6.38
C GLU A 228 26.07 19.98 5.25
N PHE A 229 26.59 20.27 4.05
CA PHE A 229 26.51 19.37 2.91
C PHE A 229 27.25 18.06 3.17
N ALA A 230 28.49 18.13 3.67
CA ALA A 230 29.27 16.96 4.04
C ALA A 230 28.57 16.12 5.13
N ALA A 231 27.95 16.77 6.12
CA ALA A 231 27.20 16.09 7.18
C ALA A 231 25.96 15.35 6.65
N ALA A 232 25.19 16.00 5.77
CA ALA A 232 24.02 15.39 5.14
C ALA A 232 24.41 14.18 4.25
N MET A 233 25.49 14.32 3.48
CA MET A 233 26.00 13.23 2.66
C MET A 233 26.56 12.08 3.48
N ALA A 234 27.30 12.36 4.56
CA ALA A 234 27.79 11.32 5.48
C ALA A 234 26.64 10.55 6.16
N ALA A 235 25.56 11.24 6.55
CA ALA A 235 24.37 10.59 7.11
C ALA A 235 23.68 9.66 6.09
N PHE A 236 23.53 10.12 4.84
CA PHE A 236 22.98 9.30 3.77
C PHE A 236 23.86 8.08 3.46
N ILE A 237 25.18 8.26 3.35
CA ILE A 237 26.14 7.15 3.19
C ILE A 237 26.01 6.16 4.36
N GLY A 238 25.90 6.67 5.59
CA GLY A 238 25.67 5.86 6.78
C GLY A 238 24.40 5.00 6.73
N SER A 239 23.33 5.51 6.11
CA SER A 239 22.08 4.75 5.91
C SER A 239 22.13 3.74 4.76
N THR A 240 23.05 3.92 3.81
CA THR A 240 23.11 3.14 2.57
C THR A 240 24.21 2.10 2.56
N LYS A 241 25.19 2.23 3.45
CA LYS A 241 26.28 1.26 3.60
C LYS A 241 25.76 -0.09 4.14
N ALA A 242 26.47 -1.15 3.76
CA ALA A 242 26.24 -2.50 4.22
C ALA A 242 26.57 -2.65 5.72
N ALA A 243 26.00 -3.67 6.36
CA ALA A 243 26.56 -4.15 7.61
C ALA A 243 28.02 -4.59 7.38
N GLY A 244 28.96 -3.96 8.09
CA GLY A 244 30.39 -4.28 7.99
C GLY A 244 31.19 -3.42 7.02
N THR A 245 30.59 -2.51 6.25
CA THR A 245 31.35 -1.52 5.47
C THR A 245 31.52 -0.19 6.20
N GLN A 246 32.67 0.46 5.99
CA GLN A 246 33.07 1.67 6.69
C GLN A 246 33.50 2.76 5.69
N LEU A 247 33.09 3.99 5.99
CA LEU A 247 33.55 5.17 5.27
C LEU A 247 34.90 5.59 5.87
N ASP A 248 35.95 5.59 5.05
CA ASP A 248 37.27 6.06 5.45
C ASP A 248 37.32 7.59 5.46
N SER A 249 36.93 8.18 4.33
CA SER A 249 36.96 9.62 4.12
C SER A 249 35.90 10.06 3.11
N LEU A 250 35.35 11.25 3.38
CA LEU A 250 34.51 12.01 2.47
C LEU A 250 35.26 13.28 2.08
N SER A 251 35.54 13.45 0.79
CA SER A 251 36.18 14.67 0.29
C SER A 251 35.25 15.43 -0.65
N LEU A 252 35.17 16.74 -0.44
CA LEU A 252 34.48 17.66 -1.33
C LEU A 252 35.50 18.25 -2.30
N VAL A 253 35.25 18.07 -3.59
CA VAL A 253 36.03 18.67 -4.67
C VAL A 253 35.29 19.92 -5.09
N THR A 254 35.81 21.08 -4.73
CA THR A 254 35.36 22.34 -5.33
C THR A 254 35.96 22.45 -6.72
N PRO A 255 35.18 22.88 -7.74
CA PRO A 255 35.77 23.15 -9.04
C PRO A 255 36.84 24.24 -8.88
N THR A 256 38.04 23.98 -9.39
CA THR A 256 39.09 25.00 -9.49
C THR A 256 38.61 26.07 -10.46
N ILE A 257 38.07 27.19 -9.95
CA ILE A 257 37.82 28.38 -10.76
C ILE A 257 39.18 29.05 -10.96
N GLY A 258 39.92 28.57 -11.97
CA GLY A 258 41.10 29.25 -12.47
C GLY A 258 40.67 30.33 -13.45
N ASP A 259 40.45 31.55 -12.98
CA ASP A 259 40.34 32.70 -13.87
C ASP A 259 41.75 33.04 -14.38
N SER A 260 42.08 32.57 -15.59
CA SER A 260 43.30 32.99 -16.26
C SER A 260 43.03 34.27 -17.03
N LEU A 261 43.18 35.39 -16.33
CA LEU A 261 43.37 36.68 -16.99
C LEU A 261 44.69 36.60 -17.78
N ALA A 262 44.59 36.38 -19.09
CA ALA A 262 45.68 36.62 -20.01
C ALA A 262 46.05 38.11 -19.90
N VAL A 263 47.07 38.40 -19.10
CA VAL A 263 47.65 39.74 -19.00
C VAL A 263 48.19 40.08 -20.37
N ALA A 264 47.44 40.88 -21.12
CA ALA A 264 48.00 41.63 -22.23
C ALA A 264 49.11 42.51 -21.64
N GLN A 265 50.35 42.09 -21.82
CA GLN A 265 51.52 42.93 -21.55
C GLN A 265 51.41 44.18 -22.43
N LYS A 266 50.89 45.27 -21.88
CA LYS A 266 51.34 46.61 -22.24
C LYS A 266 50.94 47.66 -21.21
N ALA A 267 51.99 48.31 -20.72
CA ALA A 267 52.06 49.67 -20.21
C ALA A 267 51.40 49.97 -18.86
N ARG A 268 52.27 50.01 -17.84
CA ARG A 268 52.38 51.05 -16.81
C ARG A 268 51.06 51.56 -16.21
N ASP A 269 50.59 50.87 -15.18
CA ASP A 269 50.17 51.54 -13.94
C ASP A 269 50.36 50.59 -12.76
N ARG A 270 51.14 51.05 -11.77
CA ARG A 270 51.51 50.28 -10.58
C ARG A 270 50.46 50.48 -9.51
N LEU A 271 49.50 49.57 -9.42
CA LEU A 271 48.81 49.31 -8.15
C LEU A 271 49.51 48.14 -7.47
N PRO A 272 49.97 48.28 -6.21
CA PRO A 272 50.57 47.17 -5.48
C PRO A 272 49.48 46.12 -5.21
N LEU A 273 49.56 45.00 -5.93
CA LEU A 273 48.76 43.82 -5.65
C LEU A 273 49.42 43.07 -4.49
N THR A 274 48.83 43.15 -3.30
CA THR A 274 49.23 42.31 -2.18
C THR A 274 48.50 40.97 -2.29
N ILE A 275 49.21 39.94 -2.74
CA ILE A 275 48.72 38.57 -2.74
C ILE A 275 49.00 37.98 -1.36
N SER A 276 47.95 37.70 -0.59
CA SER A 276 48.05 36.95 0.66
C SER A 276 47.70 35.49 0.40
N GLN A 277 48.68 34.59 0.57
CA GLN A 277 48.46 33.15 0.55
C GLN A 277 48.67 32.58 1.95
N THR A 278 47.68 31.86 2.47
CA THR A 278 47.81 31.11 3.73
C THR A 278 48.23 29.69 3.40
N HIS A 279 49.49 29.35 3.69
CA HIS A 279 49.99 27.98 3.60
C HIS A 279 49.88 27.32 4.97
N PHE A 280 49.16 26.21 5.06
CA PHE A 280 49.16 25.36 6.25
C PHE A 280 50.36 24.41 6.15
N PHE A 281 51.32 24.56 7.06
CA PHE A 281 52.51 23.71 7.12
C PHE A 281 52.21 22.45 7.93
N ASP A 282 52.25 21.28 7.28
CA ASP A 282 51.97 19.96 7.88
C ASP A 282 53.24 19.17 8.29
N GLY A 283 54.41 19.82 8.21
CA GLY A 283 55.67 19.31 8.75
C GLY A 283 56.31 18.15 7.98
N ARG A 284 55.80 17.73 6.81
CA ARG A 284 56.35 16.57 6.09
C ARG A 284 57.29 16.88 4.92
N TYR A 285 57.45 18.16 4.56
CA TYR A 285 58.37 18.57 3.49
C TYR A 285 59.34 19.64 3.97
N GLY A 286 60.64 19.43 3.72
CA GLY A 286 61.68 20.42 3.98
C GLY A 286 61.54 21.60 3.03
N PHE A 287 61.22 22.77 3.56
CA PHE A 287 61.14 24.01 2.80
C PHE A 287 62.55 24.52 2.51
N ASN A 288 62.91 24.70 1.23
CA ASN A 288 64.21 25.17 0.74
C ASN A 288 64.18 26.63 0.26
N GLY A 289 63.18 27.41 0.67
CA GLY A 289 63.05 28.84 0.39
C GLY A 289 63.42 29.73 1.59
N VAL A 290 63.67 31.01 1.32
CA VAL A 290 63.92 32.03 2.34
C VAL A 290 62.57 32.53 2.90
N ILE A 291 62.38 32.42 4.21
CA ILE A 291 61.23 33.00 4.91
C ILE A 291 61.57 34.45 5.28
N GLN A 292 60.82 35.42 4.74
CA GLN A 292 60.85 36.80 5.24
C GLN A 292 59.63 37.05 6.10
N PHE A 293 59.86 37.30 7.39
CA PHE A 293 58.81 37.75 8.30
C PHE A 293 58.65 39.27 8.16
N GLN A 294 57.47 39.72 7.75
CA GLN A 294 57.07 41.12 7.95
C GLN A 294 56.38 41.23 9.31
N ALA A 295 57.02 41.93 10.25
CA ALA A 295 56.39 42.31 11.50
C ALA A 295 55.40 43.45 11.23
N THR A 296 54.12 43.23 11.49
CA THR A 296 53.12 44.29 11.52
C THR A 296 53.00 44.77 12.97
N MET A 297 53.51 45.97 13.27
CA MET A 297 53.23 46.64 14.55
C MET A 297 51.91 47.40 14.43
N THR A 298 50.89 46.94 15.13
CA THR A 298 49.67 47.72 15.41
C THR A 298 49.96 48.68 16.56
N GLY A 299 50.11 49.96 16.24
CA GLY A 299 50.10 51.04 17.24
C GLY A 299 48.67 51.49 17.51
N GLU A 300 48.23 51.41 18.77
CA GLU A 300 47.08 52.18 19.25
C GLU A 300 47.51 53.64 19.41
N VAL A 301 46.77 54.54 18.77
CA VAL A 301 46.90 55.98 18.99
C VAL A 301 46.06 56.34 20.22
N LEU A 302 46.73 56.82 21.27
CA LEU A 302 46.12 57.43 22.46
C LEU A 302 45.41 58.75 22.11
#